data_AF-A0AA89RVL7-F1
#
_entry.id   AF-A0AA89RVL7-F1
#
_cell.length_a   1.000
_cell.length_b   1.000
_cell.length_c   1.000
_cell.angle_alpha   90.00
_cell.angle_beta   90.00
_cell.angle_gamma   90.00
#
_symmetry.space_group_name_H-M   'P 1'
#
loop_
_entity.id
_entity.type
_entity.pdbx_description
1 polymer ?
#
loop_
_entity_poly.entity_id
_entity_poly.type
_entity_poly.pdbx_seq_one_letter_code
_entity_poly.pdbx_strand_id
1 'polypeptide(L)'
;MATKQRIKAAAQVFVAQSESDVAATIRDIGDTSREIDRLQTNMNDEIAAITERYQQQIQPLKETLLSLQSGVQTWCEAHRETLTNSGKVKTYSFITGQVQWRQRPPSCSVRGVDAVIELLKARDLSAFVRVKEEINKEAILNEPEKVRGLPGITIVTGVEDFVIEPFEQKVEVQ
;
A
#
# COMPACT_ATOMS: atom_id res chain seq x y z
N MET A 1 -12.64 -7.51 -45.02
CA MET A 1 -13.75 -7.10 -44.14
C MET A 1 -13.53 -7.76 -42.78
N ALA A 2 -13.16 -6.99 -41.75
CA ALA A 2 -12.86 -7.53 -40.43
C ALA A 2 -14.17 -7.76 -39.67
N THR A 3 -14.44 -9.01 -39.29
CA THR A 3 -15.61 -9.42 -38.53
C THR A 3 -15.48 -8.89 -37.09
N LYS A 4 -16.31 -7.91 -36.74
CA LYS A 4 -16.51 -7.48 -35.34
C LYS A 4 -17.03 -8.68 -34.55
N GLN A 5 -16.18 -9.24 -33.69
CA GLN A 5 -16.63 -10.22 -32.70
C GLN A 5 -17.59 -9.52 -31.73
N ARG A 6 -18.88 -9.83 -31.83
CA ARG A 6 -19.88 -9.46 -30.83
C ARG A 6 -19.61 -10.30 -29.60
N ILE A 7 -19.12 -9.68 -28.53
CA ILE A 7 -19.11 -10.28 -27.19
C ILE A 7 -20.58 -10.45 -26.81
N LYS A 8 -21.05 -11.70 -26.76
CA LYS A 8 -22.38 -12.02 -26.22
C LYS A 8 -22.32 -11.77 -24.72
N ALA A 9 -23.15 -10.87 -24.20
CA ALA A 9 -23.33 -10.69 -22.77
C ALA A 9 -23.68 -12.05 -22.13
N ALA A 10 -23.03 -12.39 -21.02
CA ALA A 10 -23.38 -13.56 -20.23
C ALA A 10 -24.86 -13.44 -19.80
N ALA A 11 -25.63 -14.52 -19.94
CA ALA A 11 -27.04 -14.53 -19.56
C ALA A 11 -27.17 -14.15 -18.08
N GLN A 12 -28.04 -13.20 -17.77
CA GLN A 12 -28.36 -12.85 -16.39
C GLN A 12 -29.02 -14.06 -15.74
N VAL A 13 -28.43 -14.54 -14.64
CA VAL A 13 -28.90 -15.73 -13.88
C VAL A 13 -30.22 -15.44 -13.16
N PHE A 14 -30.48 -14.17 -12.84
CA PHE A 14 -31.70 -13.72 -12.18
C PHE A 14 -32.21 -12.42 -12.82
N VAL A 15 -33.52 -12.33 -13.05
CA VAL A 15 -34.22 -11.15 -13.56
C VAL A 15 -35.55 -11.01 -12.81
N ALA A 16 -35.72 -9.93 -12.04
CA ALA A 16 -36.98 -9.62 -11.38
C ALA A 16 -38.09 -9.33 -12.41
N GLN A 17 -39.30 -9.86 -12.19
CA GLN A 17 -40.39 -9.81 -13.17
C GLN A 17 -41.50 -8.82 -12.79
N SER A 18 -41.50 -8.30 -11.56
CA SER A 18 -42.50 -7.36 -11.05
C SER A 18 -41.90 -6.35 -10.07
N GLU A 19 -42.61 -5.24 -9.80
CA GLU A 19 -42.21 -4.24 -8.79
C GLU A 19 -42.06 -4.86 -7.39
N SER A 20 -42.95 -5.79 -7.04
CA SER A 20 -42.86 -6.54 -5.78
C SER A 20 -41.60 -7.41 -5.72
N ASP A 21 -41.22 -8.04 -6.84
CA ASP A 21 -39.99 -8.85 -6.91
C ASP A 21 -38.75 -7.98 -6.79
N VAL A 22 -38.77 -6.78 -7.40
CA VAL A 22 -37.68 -5.80 -7.26
C VAL A 22 -37.54 -5.37 -5.81
N ALA A 23 -38.63 -5.02 -5.13
CA ALA A 23 -38.61 -4.63 -3.72
C ALA A 23 -38.07 -5.76 -2.81
N ALA A 24 -38.51 -7.01 -3.05
CA ALA A 24 -37.98 -8.18 -2.35
C ALA A 24 -36.49 -8.40 -2.63
N THR A 25 -36.05 -8.26 -3.87
CA THR A 25 -34.64 -8.41 -4.26
C THR A 25 -33.77 -7.33 -3.61
N ILE A 26 -34.24 -6.07 -3.55
CA ILE A 26 -33.51 -4.98 -2.88
C ILE A 26 -33.34 -5.29 -1.38
N ARG A 27 -34.35 -5.89 -0.75
CA ARG A 27 -34.25 -6.36 0.64
C ARG A 27 -33.18 -7.45 0.77
N ASP A 28 -33.20 -8.46 -0.09
CA ASP A 28 -32.24 -9.56 -0.07
C ASP A 28 -30.81 -9.09 -0.32
N ILE A 29 -30.62 -8.09 -1.19
CA ILE A 29 -29.32 -7.41 -1.41
C ILE A 29 -28.85 -6.77 -0.10
N GLY A 30 -29.73 -6.06 0.61
CA GLY A 30 -29.40 -5.45 1.90
C GLY A 30 -29.06 -6.49 2.97
N ASP A 31 -29.83 -7.56 3.07
CA ASP A 31 -29.58 -8.64 4.03
C ASP A 31 -28.25 -9.36 3.75
N THR A 32 -27.96 -9.64 2.48
CA THR A 32 -26.70 -10.26 2.05
C THR A 32 -25.51 -9.33 2.30
N SER A 33 -25.64 -8.03 1.99
CA SER A 33 -24.58 -7.04 2.21
C SER A 33 -24.24 -6.93 3.70
N ARG A 34 -25.25 -6.88 4.57
CA ARG A 34 -25.06 -6.89 6.02
C ARG A 34 -24.36 -8.14 6.53
N GLU A 35 -24.65 -9.31 5.95
CA GLU A 35 -23.98 -10.55 6.33
C GLU A 35 -22.51 -10.56 5.89
N ILE A 36 -22.22 -10.02 4.71
CA ILE A 36 -20.83 -9.82 4.26
C ILE A 36 -20.08 -8.93 5.25
N ASP A 37 -20.66 -7.79 5.64
CA ASP A 37 -20.03 -6.85 6.57
C ASP A 37 -19.81 -7.46 7.96
N ARG A 38 -20.75 -8.26 8.47
CA ARG A 38 -20.59 -9.01 9.72
C ARG A 38 -19.43 -10.00 9.65
N LEU A 39 -19.36 -10.79 8.57
CA LEU A 39 -18.27 -11.75 8.38
C LEU A 39 -16.92 -11.05 8.23
N GLN A 40 -16.87 -9.91 7.53
CA GLN A 40 -15.66 -9.09 7.43
C GLN A 40 -15.23 -8.54 8.78
N THR A 41 -16.17 -8.07 9.60
CA THR A 41 -15.89 -7.56 10.95
C THR A 41 -15.35 -8.67 11.84
N ASN A 42 -16.00 -9.83 11.89
CA ASN A 42 -15.54 -10.98 12.65
C ASN A 42 -14.13 -11.43 12.20
N MET A 43 -13.88 -11.47 10.88
CA MET A 43 -12.56 -11.79 10.34
C MET A 43 -11.50 -10.79 10.82
N ASN A 44 -11.80 -9.50 10.82
CA ASN A 44 -10.87 -8.47 11.28
C ASN A 44 -10.58 -8.59 12.78
N ASP A 45 -11.59 -8.91 13.59
CA ASP A 45 -11.42 -9.16 15.03
C ASP A 45 -10.55 -10.39 15.29
N GLU A 46 -10.74 -11.47 14.53
CA GLU A 46 -9.88 -12.66 14.60
C GLU A 46 -8.43 -12.34 14.20
N ILE A 47 -8.22 -11.58 13.12
CA ILE A 47 -6.88 -11.12 12.70
C ILE A 47 -6.22 -10.29 13.81
N ALA A 48 -6.97 -9.39 14.45
CA ALA A 48 -6.46 -8.58 15.55
C ALA A 48 -6.04 -9.47 16.74
N ALA A 49 -6.88 -10.42 17.15
CA ALA A 49 -6.59 -11.33 18.26
C ALA A 49 -5.37 -12.23 17.96
N ILE A 50 -5.25 -12.75 16.74
CA ILE A 50 -4.09 -13.54 16.30
C ILE A 50 -2.83 -12.67 16.32
N THR A 51 -2.90 -11.46 15.79
CA THR A 51 -1.79 -10.52 15.75
C THR A 51 -1.29 -10.21 17.15
N GLU A 52 -2.19 -9.89 18.08
CA GLU A 52 -1.85 -9.59 19.47
C GLU A 52 -1.19 -10.79 20.15
N ARG A 53 -1.76 -11.99 20.03
CA ARG A 53 -1.22 -13.22 20.63
C ARG A 53 0.22 -13.50 20.19
N TYR A 54 0.52 -13.34 18.91
CA TYR A 54 1.87 -13.56 18.41
C TYR A 54 2.79 -12.39 18.71
N GLN A 55 2.30 -11.15 18.71
CA GLN A 55 3.09 -9.99 19.06
C GLN A 55 3.59 -10.06 20.52
N GLN A 56 2.74 -10.50 21.46
CA GLN A 56 3.11 -10.71 22.86
C GLN A 56 4.23 -11.76 23.03
N GLN A 57 4.26 -12.81 22.19
CA GLN A 57 5.31 -13.83 22.22
C GLN A 57 6.59 -13.39 21.50
N ILE A 58 6.45 -12.64 20.40
CA ILE A 58 7.57 -12.17 19.59
C ILE A 58 8.35 -11.06 20.32
N GLN A 59 7.66 -10.19 21.07
CA GLN A 59 8.27 -9.05 21.74
C GLN A 59 9.44 -9.43 22.68
N PRO A 60 9.30 -10.37 23.65
CA PRO A 60 10.41 -10.77 24.51
C PRO A 60 11.53 -11.48 23.75
N LEU A 61 11.20 -12.20 22.66
CA LEU A 61 12.21 -12.83 21.80
C LEU A 61 13.03 -11.78 21.05
N LYS A 62 12.41 -10.69 20.57
CA LYS A 62 13.12 -9.55 19.97
C LYS A 62 14.05 -8.87 20.96
N GLU A 63 13.60 -8.65 22.19
CA GLU A 63 14.43 -8.06 23.26
C GLU A 63 15.63 -8.96 23.59
N THR A 64 15.39 -10.27 23.72
CA THR A 64 16.46 -11.25 23.94
C THR A 64 17.44 -11.28 22.76
N LEU A 65 16.93 -11.26 21.52
CA LEU A 65 17.75 -11.22 20.31
C LEU A 65 18.66 -9.98 20.28
N LEU A 66 18.12 -8.80 20.58
CA LEU A 66 18.88 -7.56 20.62
C LEU A 66 19.96 -7.59 21.70
N SER A 67 19.65 -8.12 22.88
CA SER A 67 20.62 -8.30 23.97
C SER A 67 21.78 -9.23 23.56
N LEU A 68 21.46 -10.39 22.98
CA LEU A 68 22.45 -11.35 22.48
C LEU A 68 23.33 -10.75 21.37
N GLN A 69 22.71 -10.05 20.40
CA GLN A 69 23.43 -9.37 19.33
C GLN A 69 24.38 -8.29 19.88
N SER A 70 23.92 -7.48 20.84
CA SER A 70 24.73 -6.45 21.49
C SER A 70 25.93 -7.05 22.25
N GLY A 71 25.72 -8.16 22.95
CA GLY A 71 26.79 -8.89 23.64
C GLY A 71 27.87 -9.39 22.68
N VAL A 72 27.46 -10.05 21.59
CA VAL A 72 28.40 -10.52 20.54
C VAL A 72 29.13 -9.35 19.90
N GLN A 73 28.41 -8.27 19.57
CA GLN A 73 28.99 -7.07 18.98
C GLN A 73 30.06 -6.46 19.88
N THR A 74 29.74 -6.23 21.16
CA THR A 74 30.65 -5.63 22.14
C THR A 74 31.94 -6.43 22.27
N TRP A 75 31.85 -7.76 22.33
CA TRP A 75 33.04 -8.62 22.41
C TRP A 75 33.85 -8.59 21.11
N CYS A 76 33.19 -8.67 19.95
CA CYS A 76 33.86 -8.64 18.64
C CYS A 76 34.54 -7.29 18.37
N GLU A 77 33.98 -6.18 18.85
CA GLU A 77 34.58 -4.85 18.75
C GLU A 77 35.81 -4.73 19.65
N ALA A 78 35.75 -5.25 20.89
CA ALA A 78 36.88 -5.26 21.81
C ALA A 78 38.06 -6.14 21.30
N HIS A 79 37.77 -7.24 20.59
CA HIS A 79 38.77 -8.16 20.06
C HIS A 79 39.03 -7.98 18.56
N ARG A 80 38.61 -6.85 17.99
CA ARG A 80 38.62 -6.64 16.54
C ARG A 80 39.99 -6.84 15.92
N GLU A 81 41.06 -6.33 16.54
CA GLU A 81 42.42 -6.47 16.00
C GLU A 81 42.86 -7.93 15.89
N THR A 82 42.60 -8.72 16.93
CA THR A 82 42.91 -10.16 16.96
C THR A 82 42.10 -10.93 15.93
N LEU A 83 40.81 -10.63 15.79
CA LEU A 83 39.90 -11.33 14.86
C LEU A 83 40.15 -10.96 13.40
N THR A 84 40.66 -9.75 13.14
CA THR A 84 40.86 -9.23 11.78
C THR A 84 42.30 -9.29 11.31
N ASN A 85 43.22 -9.91 12.07
CA ASN A 85 44.67 -9.89 11.81
C ASN A 85 45.18 -8.45 11.60
N SER A 86 44.84 -7.56 12.54
CA SER A 86 45.10 -6.10 12.45
C SER A 86 44.49 -5.47 11.19
N GLY A 87 43.27 -5.86 10.84
CA GLY A 87 42.50 -5.28 9.73
C GLY A 87 42.76 -5.88 8.34
N LYS A 88 43.57 -6.95 8.21
CA LYS A 88 43.82 -7.64 6.94
C LYS A 88 42.60 -8.42 6.41
N VAL A 89 41.74 -8.91 7.31
CA VAL A 89 40.49 -9.61 6.95
C VAL A 89 39.29 -8.94 7.58
N LYS A 90 38.14 -8.97 6.90
CA LYS A 90 36.88 -8.35 7.36
C LYS A 90 35.83 -9.37 7.78
N THR A 91 36.20 -10.64 7.88
CA THR A 91 35.32 -11.74 8.26
C THR A 91 36.06 -12.66 9.22
N TYR A 92 35.37 -13.16 10.24
CA TYR A 92 35.87 -14.17 11.17
C TYR A 92 34.81 -15.27 11.34
N SER A 93 35.24 -16.52 11.17
CA SER A 93 34.37 -17.69 11.30
C SER A 93 34.52 -18.33 12.67
N PHE A 94 33.41 -18.50 13.37
CA PHE A 94 33.25 -19.30 14.58
C PHE A 94 32.77 -20.70 14.21
N ILE A 95 32.80 -21.63 15.17
CA ILE A 95 32.29 -23.00 14.99
C ILE A 95 30.80 -23.00 14.62
N THR A 96 30.03 -22.07 15.18
CA THR A 96 28.57 -21.99 15.05
C THR A 96 28.06 -20.87 14.14
N GLY A 97 28.95 -20.12 13.48
CA GLY A 97 28.55 -18.99 12.65
C GLY A 97 29.71 -18.11 12.22
N GLN A 98 29.43 -16.95 11.65
CA GLN A 98 30.47 -16.01 11.21
C GLN A 98 30.06 -14.57 11.51
N VAL A 99 31.07 -13.72 11.74
CA VAL A 99 30.91 -12.27 11.89
C VAL A 99 31.68 -11.58 10.78
N GLN A 100 31.09 -10.51 10.22
CA GLN A 100 31.70 -9.72 9.15
C GLN A 100 31.58 -8.23 9.43
N TRP A 101 32.66 -7.50 9.17
CA TRP A 101 32.70 -6.04 9.20
C TRP A 101 32.45 -5.52 7.79
N ARG A 102 31.23 -5.04 7.55
CA ARG A 102 30.84 -4.41 6.29
C ARG A 102 30.82 -2.89 6.42
N GLN A 103 31.34 -2.21 5.39
CA GLN A 103 31.07 -0.79 5.22
C GLN A 103 29.71 -0.65 4.55
N ARG A 104 28.78 0.04 5.21
CA ARG A 104 27.49 0.37 4.57
C ARG A 104 27.77 1.34 3.41
N PRO A 105 27.15 1.16 2.24
CA PRO A 105 27.18 2.16 1.18
C PRO A 105 26.76 3.54 1.72
N PRO A 106 27.28 4.63 1.15
CA PRO A 106 26.84 5.97 1.53
C PRO A 106 25.31 6.09 1.48
N SER A 107 24.73 6.65 2.54
CA SER A 107 23.30 6.96 2.61
C SER A 107 23.13 8.47 2.61
N CYS A 108 22.12 8.96 1.89
CA CYS A 108 21.74 10.37 1.89
C CYS A 108 20.48 10.56 2.72
N SER A 109 20.52 11.48 3.69
CA SER A 109 19.35 11.93 4.45
C SER A 109 19.18 13.43 4.22
N VAL A 110 17.97 13.84 3.85
CA VAL A 110 17.64 15.24 3.55
C VAL A 110 16.67 15.74 4.61
N ARG A 111 16.95 16.90 5.20
CA ARG A 111 16.05 17.60 6.14
C ARG A 111 15.61 18.90 5.49
N GLY A 112 14.33 19.26 5.62
CA GLY A 112 13.77 20.44 4.96
C GLY A 112 13.78 20.28 3.44
N VAL A 113 13.06 19.27 2.94
CA VAL A 113 13.09 18.85 1.54
C VAL A 113 12.83 20.02 0.57
N ASP A 114 11.85 20.87 0.87
CA ASP A 114 11.47 21.99 -0.02
C ASP A 114 12.58 23.03 -0.16
N ALA A 115 13.20 23.44 0.95
CA ALA A 115 14.32 24.38 0.93
C ALA A 115 15.54 23.80 0.20
N VAL A 116 15.77 22.50 0.34
CA VAL A 116 16.85 21.80 -0.39
C VAL A 116 16.53 21.73 -1.89
N ILE A 117 15.28 21.47 -2.28
CA ILE A 117 14.87 21.49 -3.68
C ILE A 117 15.03 22.90 -4.28
N GLU A 118 14.63 23.95 -3.57
CA GLU A 118 14.82 25.33 -4.03
C GLU A 118 16.30 25.68 -4.19
N LEU A 119 17.15 25.31 -3.22
CA LEU A 119 18.59 25.52 -3.31
C LEU A 119 19.20 24.74 -4.47
N LEU A 120 18.80 23.48 -4.67
CA LEU A 120 19.27 22.66 -5.80
C LEU A 120 18.88 23.29 -7.14
N LYS A 121 17.64 23.79 -7.27
CA LYS A 121 17.19 24.52 -8.46
C LYS A 121 17.97 25.83 -8.66
N ALA A 122 18.18 26.61 -7.59
CA ALA A 122 18.92 27.87 -7.64
C ALA A 122 20.41 27.71 -7.96
N ARG A 123 20.96 26.49 -7.84
CA ARG A 123 22.35 26.15 -8.13
C ARG A 123 22.51 25.34 -9.42
N ASP A 124 21.46 25.26 -10.24
CA ASP A 124 21.44 24.48 -11.49
C ASP A 124 21.76 22.98 -11.30
N LEU A 125 21.52 22.47 -10.09
CA LEU A 125 21.72 21.06 -9.73
C LEU A 125 20.43 20.25 -9.91
N SER A 126 19.74 20.50 -11.03
CA SER A 126 18.45 19.88 -11.37
C SER A 126 18.55 18.36 -11.58
N ALA A 127 19.74 17.83 -11.86
CA ALA A 127 19.99 16.38 -11.95
C ALA A 127 19.66 15.61 -10.66
N PHE A 128 19.62 16.28 -9.50
CA PHE A 128 19.25 15.67 -8.21
C PHE A 128 17.79 15.89 -7.83
N VAL A 129 17.01 16.59 -8.67
CA VAL A 129 15.58 16.83 -8.45
C VAL A 129 14.79 15.99 -9.44
N ARG A 130 14.06 14.99 -8.94
CA ARG A 130 13.16 14.20 -9.77
C ARG A 130 11.84 14.94 -9.95
N VAL A 131 11.49 15.24 -11.20
CA VAL A 131 10.18 15.80 -11.58
C VAL A 131 9.27 14.65 -12.01
N LYS A 132 8.05 14.61 -11.47
CA LYS A 132 6.98 13.71 -11.92
C LYS A 132 5.87 14.58 -12.51
N GLU A 133 5.67 14.46 -13.81
CA GLU A 133 4.56 15.13 -14.49
C GLU A 133 3.36 14.20 -14.50
N GLU A 134 2.24 14.66 -13.95
CA GLU A 134 0.98 13.95 -13.96
C GLU A 134 -0.08 14.80 -14.65
N ILE A 135 -0.98 14.13 -15.35
CA ILE A 135 -2.10 14.80 -16.01
C ILE A 135 -3.06 15.30 -14.94
N ASN A 136 -3.25 16.61 -14.87
CA ASN A 136 -4.23 17.22 -13.99
C ASN A 136 -5.64 17.04 -14.58
N LYS A 137 -6.32 15.97 -14.19
CA LYS A 137 -7.69 15.67 -14.66
C LYS A 137 -8.72 16.71 -14.18
N GLU A 138 -8.53 17.32 -13.02
CA GLU A 138 -9.45 18.34 -12.51
C GLU A 138 -9.38 19.62 -13.34
N ALA A 139 -8.18 20.07 -13.71
CA ALA A 139 -8.01 21.21 -14.61
C ALA A 139 -8.64 20.96 -15.99
N ILE A 140 -8.51 19.73 -16.51
CA ILE A 140 -9.16 19.29 -17.75
C ILE A 140 -10.68 19.36 -17.64
N LEU A 141 -11.25 18.93 -16.50
CA LEU A 141 -12.69 18.98 -16.26
C LEU A 141 -13.22 20.41 -16.03
N ASN A 142 -12.39 21.31 -15.49
CA ASN A 142 -12.73 22.73 -15.31
C ASN A 142 -12.75 23.49 -16.65
N GLU A 143 -11.87 23.13 -17.59
CA GLU A 143 -11.77 23.79 -18.90
C GLU A 143 -11.84 22.77 -20.06
N PRO A 144 -12.95 22.04 -20.22
CA PRO A 144 -13.05 20.91 -21.14
C PRO A 144 -12.96 21.32 -22.61
N GLU A 145 -13.30 22.56 -22.94
CA GLU A 145 -13.22 23.07 -24.32
C GLU A 145 -11.77 23.27 -24.78
N LYS A 146 -10.81 23.55 -23.87
CA LYS A 146 -9.40 23.78 -24.25
C LYS A 146 -8.64 22.51 -24.62
N VAL A 147 -9.12 21.36 -24.14
CA VAL A 147 -8.51 20.04 -24.39
C VAL A 147 -9.29 19.21 -25.40
N ARG A 148 -10.39 19.76 -25.93
CA ARG A 148 -11.28 19.08 -26.85
C ARG A 148 -10.57 18.77 -28.15
N GLY A 149 -10.47 17.48 -28.49
CA GLY A 149 -9.81 17.00 -29.71
C GLY A 149 -8.34 16.58 -29.53
N LEU A 150 -7.79 16.66 -28.32
CA LEU A 150 -6.46 16.10 -28.04
C LEU A 150 -6.49 14.56 -28.06
N PRO A 151 -5.66 13.90 -28.88
CA PRO A 151 -5.56 12.45 -28.88
C PRO A 151 -5.18 11.93 -27.50
N GLY A 152 -5.97 11.00 -26.95
CA GLY A 152 -5.73 10.38 -25.66
C GLY A 152 -6.50 10.99 -24.47
N ILE A 153 -7.24 12.09 -24.67
CA ILE A 153 -8.15 12.65 -23.66
C ILE A 153 -9.60 12.39 -24.11
N THR A 154 -10.29 11.52 -23.38
CA THR A 154 -11.72 11.27 -23.57
C THR A 154 -12.45 11.77 -22.33
N ILE A 155 -13.30 12.78 -22.51
CA ILE A 155 -14.20 13.28 -21.46
C ILE A 155 -15.54 12.56 -21.66
N VAL A 156 -15.89 11.67 -20.74
CA VAL A 156 -17.18 11.00 -20.74
C VAL A 156 -18.13 11.83 -19.88
N THR A 157 -19.21 12.33 -20.48
CA THR A 157 -20.24 13.13 -19.81
C THR A 157 -21.60 12.47 -19.94
N GLY A 158 -22.44 12.60 -18.92
CA GLY A 158 -23.81 12.10 -18.96
C GLY A 158 -23.91 10.58 -18.93
N VAL A 159 -22.96 9.90 -18.25
CA VAL A 159 -23.14 8.50 -17.87
C VAL A 159 -24.12 8.48 -16.71
N GLU A 160 -25.23 7.79 -16.90
CA GLU A 160 -26.17 7.51 -15.83
C GLU A 160 -25.71 6.23 -15.12
N ASP A 161 -25.41 6.36 -13.83
CA ASP A 161 -25.14 5.22 -12.97
C ASP A 161 -26.45 4.72 -12.37
N PHE A 162 -26.68 3.41 -12.45
CA PHE A 162 -27.78 2.75 -11.76
C PHE A 162 -27.31 2.30 -10.39
N VAL A 163 -27.87 2.89 -9.33
CA VAL A 163 -27.51 2.60 -7.94
C VAL A 163 -28.70 1.94 -7.25
N ILE A 164 -28.42 0.84 -6.54
CA ILE A 164 -29.38 0.20 -5.63
C ILE A 164 -28.91 0.49 -4.22
N GLU A 165 -29.74 1.19 -3.44
CA GLU A 165 -29.49 1.47 -2.03
C GLU A 165 -30.53 0.74 -1.17
N PRO A 166 -30.19 -0.42 -0.59
CA PRO A 166 -31.04 -1.07 0.39
C PRO A 166 -31.23 -0.18 1.62
N PHE A 167 -32.39 -0.26 2.27
CA PHE A 167 -32.64 0.52 3.47
C PHE A 167 -31.69 0.12 4.62
N GLU A 168 -31.06 1.13 5.21
CA GLU A 168 -30.23 1.02 6.40
C GLU A 168 -30.69 2.01 7.47
N GLN A 169 -30.91 1.50 8.69
CA GLN A 169 -31.16 2.34 9.84
C GLN A 169 -29.83 2.64 10.53
N LYS A 170 -29.35 3.88 10.42
CA LYS A 170 -28.17 4.34 11.15
C LYS A 170 -28.60 4.67 12.59
N VAL A 171 -27.97 3.99 13.55
CA VAL A 171 -28.07 4.37 14.96
C VAL A 171 -27.00 5.43 15.21
N GLU A 172 -27.41 6.68 15.44
CA GLU A 172 -26.49 7.73 15.88
C GLU A 172 -26.07 7.43 17.32
N VAL A 173 -24.79 7.08 17.49
CA VAL A 173 -24.18 7.01 18.81
C VAL A 173 -23.67 8.41 19.15
N GLN A 174 -24.27 9.02 20.17
CA GLN A 174 -23.88 10.35 20.70
C GLN A 174 -22.52 10.31 21.38
#